data_AF-A0A4Y8LMM6-F1
#
_entry.id   AF-A0A4Y8LMM6-F1
#
_cell.length_a   1.000
_cell.length_b   1.000
_cell.length_c   1.000
_cell.angle_alpha   90.00
_cell.angle_beta   90.00
_cell.angle_gamma   90.00
#
_symmetry.space_group_name_H-M   'P 1'
#
loop_
_entity.id
_entity.type
_entity.pdbx_description
1 polymer ?
#
loop_
_entity_poly.entity_id
_entity_poly.type
_entity_poly.pdbx_seq_one_letter_code
_entity_poly.pdbx_strand_id
1 'polypeptide(L)' 'MRKLTVSRAFLYRNAQFKDVEAPFIRVQGKWLEVLGFTAGSKVEVVEKPGEITIRLMEEGGCHGKG' A
#
# COMPACT_ATOMS: atom_id res chain seq x y z
N MET A 1 6.11 16.11 7.43
CA MET A 1 5.09 15.57 6.52
C MET A 1 5.76 15.16 5.22
N ARG A 2 5.64 13.90 4.78
CA ARG A 2 6.15 13.46 3.47
C ARG A 2 5.07 13.74 2.42
N LYS A 3 5.46 14.29 1.27
CA LYS A 3 4.55 14.52 0.13
C LYS A 3 4.83 13.44 -0.92
N LEU A 4 3.78 12.79 -1.39
CA LEU A 4 3.85 11.82 -2.48
C LEU A 4 3.09 12.37 -3.69
N THR A 5 3.48 11.93 -4.88
CA THR A 5 2.84 12.32 -6.13
C THR A 5 1.94 11.19 -6.62
N VAL A 6 0.69 11.52 -6.94
CA VAL A 6 -0.21 10.61 -7.66
C VAL A 6 0.23 10.59 -9.12
N SER A 7 0.72 9.45 -9.57
CA SER A 7 1.15 9.20 -10.95
C SER A 7 0.08 8.39 -11.70
N ARG A 8 0.32 8.09 -12.98
CA ARG A 8 -0.47 7.11 -13.73
C ARG A 8 0.32 5.81 -13.86
N ALA A 9 -0.34 4.68 -13.70
CA ALA A 9 0.21 3.36 -13.98
C ALA A 9 -0.60 2.67 -15.07
N PHE A 10 0.09 2.04 -16.02
CA PHE A 10 -0.51 1.11 -16.96
C PHE A 10 -0.89 -0.16 -16.22
N LEU A 11 -2.18 -0.49 -16.19
CA LEU A 11 -2.67 -1.66 -15.47
C LEU A 11 -2.75 -2.90 -16.37
N TYR A 12 -3.47 -2.81 -17.49
CA TYR A 12 -3.71 -3.91 -18.42
C TYR A 12 -4.31 -3.40 -19.74
N ARG A 13 -4.47 -4.27 -20.74
CA ARG A 13 -5.29 -4.02 -21.94
C ARG A 13 -6.69 -4.55 -21.77
N ASN A 14 -7.70 -3.72 -22.01
CA ASN A 14 -9.09 -4.15 -21.96
C ASN A 14 -9.48 -5.01 -23.18
N ALA A 15 -10.73 -5.50 -23.21
CA ALA A 15 -11.26 -6.32 -24.31
C ALA A 15 -11.26 -5.61 -25.68
N GLN A 16 -11.12 -4.28 -25.70
CA GLN A 16 -10.99 -3.46 -26.90
C GLN A 16 -9.53 -3.18 -27.26
N PHE A 17 -8.58 -3.90 -26.66
CA PHE A 17 -7.13 -3.74 -26.83
C PHE A 17 -6.58 -2.36 -26.48
N LYS A 18 -7.33 -1.57 -25.71
CA LYS A 18 -6.89 -0.26 -25.24
C LYS A 18 -6.14 -0.42 -23.91
N ASP A 19 -5.02 0.27 -23.80
CA ASP A 19 -4.29 0.36 -22.54
C ASP A 19 -5.14 1.12 -21.51
N VAL A 20 -5.36 0.49 -20.37
CA VAL A 20 -6.08 1.06 -19.24
C VAL A 20 -5.08 1.59 -18.23
N GLU A 21 -5.18 2.89 -17.97
CA GLU A 21 -4.39 3.57 -16.94
C GLU A 21 -5.24 3.79 -15.69
N ALA A 22 -4.58 3.79 -14.52
CA ALA A 22 -5.18 4.19 -13.27
C ALA A 22 -4.25 5.06 -12.42
N PRO A 23 -4.81 5.85 -11.47
CA PRO A 23 -4.02 6.55 -10.47
C PRO A 23 -3.15 5.59 -9.67
N PHE A 24 -1.91 5.98 -9.42
CA PHE A 24 -0.93 5.19 -8.68
C PHE A 24 -0.17 6.05 -7.68
N ILE A 25 -0.04 5.55 -6.45
CA ILE A 25 0.79 6.15 -5.39
C ILE A 25 1.82 5.11 -4.97
N ARG A 26 3.10 5.49 -4.99
CA ARG A 26 4.20 4.65 -4.51
C ARG A 26 4.61 5.09 -3.11
N VAL A 27 4.46 4.20 -2.14
CA VAL A 27 4.99 4.37 -0.78
C VAL A 27 6.17 3.42 -0.61
N GLN A 28 7.39 3.96 -0.60
CA GLN A 28 8.61 3.15 -0.46
C GLN A 28 9.71 3.89 0.30
N GLY A 29 10.64 3.14 0.89
CA GLY A 29 11.88 3.64 1.48
C GLY A 29 12.14 3.13 2.90
N LYS A 30 13.38 3.27 3.36
CA LYS A 30 13.85 2.79 4.68
C LYS A 30 13.04 3.33 5.86
N TRP A 31 12.36 4.45 5.68
CA TRP A 31 11.50 5.04 6.72
C TRP A 31 10.27 4.18 7.03
N LEU A 32 9.83 3.32 6.11
CA LEU A 32 8.72 2.38 6.36
C LEU A 32 9.12 1.30 7.38
N GLU A 33 10.35 0.79 7.27
CA GLU A 33 10.90 -0.20 8.19
C GLU A 33 11.00 0.36 9.62
N VAL A 34 11.43 1.61 9.77
CA VAL A 34 11.44 2.33 11.06
C VAL A 34 10.04 2.46 11.67
N LEU A 35 8.99 2.44 10.85
CA LEU A 35 7.58 2.46 11.28
C LEU A 35 6.98 1.06 11.46
N GLY A 36 7.78 -0.01 11.30
CA GLY A 36 7.34 -1.40 11.48
C GLY A 36 6.78 -2.07 10.23
N PHE A 37 6.73 -1.40 9.08
CA PHE A 37 6.31 -2.01 7.82
C PHE A 37 7.46 -2.82 7.25
N THR A 38 7.39 -4.15 7.42
CA THR A 38 8.40 -5.09 6.93
C THR A 38 7.84 -5.96 5.81
N ALA A 39 8.72 -6.64 5.07
CA ALA A 39 8.29 -7.57 4.03
C ALA A 39 7.45 -8.69 4.65
N GLY A 40 6.26 -8.93 4.10
CA GLY A 40 5.31 -9.92 4.63
C GLY A 40 4.32 -9.38 5.65
N SER A 41 4.50 -8.16 6.17
CA SER A 41 3.49 -7.52 7.04
C SER A 41 2.15 -7.38 6.31
N LYS A 42 1.07 -7.71 7.02
CA LYS A 42 -0.30 -7.43 6.56
C LYS A 42 -0.69 -6.03 6.98
N VAL A 43 -1.41 -5.34 6.10
CA VAL A 43 -1.89 -3.98 6.34
C VAL A 43 -3.39 -3.90 6.10
N GLU A 44 -4.06 -3.10 6.91
CA GLU A 44 -5.43 -2.67 6.70
C GLU A 44 -5.42 -1.35 5.92
N VAL A 45 -6.32 -1.25 4.94
CA VAL A 45 -6.55 -0.02 4.17
C VAL A 45 -7.99 0.41 4.40
N VAL A 46 -8.16 1.61 4.96
CA VAL A 46 -9.46 2.25 5.16
C VAL A 46 -9.57 3.45 4.25
N GLU A 47 -10.65 3.51 3.47
CA GLU A 47 -10.85 4.50 2.42
C GLU A 47 -12.08 5.38 2.69
N LYS A 48 -11.94 6.67 2.41
CA LYS A 48 -13.05 7.63 2.35
C LYS A 48 -12.77 8.68 1.27
N PRO A 49 -13.76 9.48 0.83
CA PRO A 49 -13.52 10.50 -0.19
C PRO A 49 -12.35 11.43 0.18
N GLY A 50 -11.29 11.40 -0.63
CA GLY A 50 -10.09 12.22 -0.46
C GLY A 50 -9.06 11.71 0.57
N GLU A 51 -9.26 10.56 1.21
CA GLU A 51 -8.34 10.03 2.22
C GLU A 51 -8.21 8.51 2.15
N ILE A 52 -6.96 8.04 2.30
CA ILE A 52 -6.62 6.64 2.48
C ILE A 52 -5.79 6.55 3.76
N THR A 53 -6.20 5.70 4.69
CA THR A 53 -5.45 5.36 5.89
C THR A 53 -4.92 3.94 5.76
N ILE A 54 -3.59 3.77 5.87
CA ILE A 54 -2.92 2.46 5.83
C ILE A 54 -2.34 2.18 7.22
N ARG A 55 -2.66 1.03 7.81
CA ARG A 55 -2.22 0.62 9.15
C ARG A 55 -1.67 -0.79 9.13
N LEU A 56 -0.66 -1.08 9.96
CA LEU A 56 -0.22 -2.45 10.19
C LEU A 56 -1.31 -3.20 10.93
N MET A 57 -1.61 -4.41 10.49
CA MET A 57 -2.45 -5.33 11.25
C MET A 57 -1.57 -5.99 12.31
N GLU A 58 -2.03 -6.00 13.56
CA GLU A 58 -1.42 -6.86 14.56
C GLU A 58 -1.67 -8.31 14.14
N GLU A 59 -0.61 -9.04 13.81
CA GLU A 59 -0.72 -10.49 13.77
C GLU A 59 -0.92 -10.92 15.22
N GLY A 60 -2.11 -11.44 15.54
CA GLY A 60 -2.39 -12.03 16.84
C GLY A 60 -1.32 -13.06 17.13
N GLY A 61 -0.32 -12.67 17.93
CA GLY A 61 0.90 -13.44 18.09
C GLY A 61 0.57 -14.79 18.71
N CYS A 62 0.82 -15.87 17.98
CA CYS A 62 1.29 -17.09 18.64
C CYS A 62 2.61 -16.73 19.33
N HIS A 63 2.51 -16.31 20.60
CA HIS A 63 3.64 -16.26 21.50
C HIS A 63 4.12 -17.71 21.70
N GLY A 64 5.01 -18.16 20.84
CA GLY A 64 5.84 -19.32 21.12
C GLY A 64 6.69 -18.98 22.34
N LYS A 65 6.28 -19.43 23.52
CA LYS A 65 7.20 -19.55 24.64
C LYS A 65 8.23 -20.61 24.29
N GLY A 66 9.50 -20.20 24.25
CA GLY A 66 10.68 -21.05 24.19
C GLY A 66 11.80 -20.34 24.94
#